data_AF-A0A137S964-F1
#
_entry.id   AF-A0A137S964-F1
#
_cell.length_a   1.000
_cell.length_b   1.000
_cell.length_c   1.000
_cell.angle_alpha   90.00
_cell.angle_beta   90.00
_cell.angle_gamma   90.00
#
_symmetry.space_group_name_H-M   'P 1'
#
loop_
_entity.id
_entity.type
_entity.pdbx_description
1 polymer ?
#
loop_
_entity_poly.entity_id
_entity_poly.type
_entity_poly.pdbx_seq_one_letter_code
_entity_poly.pdbx_strand_id
1 'polypeptide(L)'
;MTVVGISSVPKALSDKYTKALRFDRYTAVIAPNGQPIHIIAQDQLSNNQIARARSVLAHYLTNYTSSKYGRDKSSVANKMAGNGATLLLLNGSDDGKNPASELDGQPLYQNEIQVEGDEWYIKQDYKHRDATFEEILHMVHDTGIGVDQNQEFIGSLPAYQNEIRSAQVRAMTDDIWGLGNDNKDWIIELTTENSLSQEYLAAVIDSYYGLWGAWKQKDLNSGGMWGIYIAKTRADIKTKDPLGAVLIGGFFHPYLTYNARIDESFDGTFSLKYNELKPYTNHSRYLKDVSLTGNKNTNVVVNELDNDITGNSGSNTVIFSGDVDNYTITKLSGHSYLVEDHRDSGDGKVTLHKIENLKFNNAIEKL
;
A
#
# COMPACT_ATOMS: atom_id res chain seq x y z
N MET A 1 -16.20 -0.61 -14.53
CA MET A 1 -15.34 -1.69 -15.07
C MET A 1 -15.37 -2.86 -14.09
N THR A 2 -15.64 -4.08 -14.55
CA THR A 2 -15.47 -5.29 -13.71
C THR A 2 -14.02 -5.36 -13.22
N VAL A 3 -13.83 -5.76 -11.96
CA VAL A 3 -12.48 -5.94 -11.39
C VAL A 3 -11.90 -7.22 -11.99
N VAL A 4 -10.90 -7.06 -12.85
CA VAL A 4 -10.27 -8.19 -13.55
C VAL A 4 -9.46 -9.04 -12.57
N GLY A 5 -9.52 -10.36 -12.74
CA GLY A 5 -8.67 -11.33 -12.03
C GLY A 5 -9.17 -11.77 -10.65
N ILE A 6 -10.44 -11.56 -10.32
CA ILE A 6 -11.09 -12.21 -9.17
C ILE A 6 -11.96 -13.36 -9.70
N SER A 7 -11.80 -14.55 -9.14
CA SER A 7 -12.55 -15.75 -9.50
C SER A 7 -13.18 -16.40 -8.26
N SER A 8 -13.93 -17.49 -8.45
CA SER A 8 -14.32 -18.35 -7.32
C SER A 8 -13.10 -19.08 -6.73
N VAL A 9 -13.20 -19.52 -5.47
CA VAL A 9 -12.19 -20.36 -4.81
C VAL A 9 -11.89 -21.62 -5.66
N PRO A 10 -10.62 -21.89 -6.01
CA PRO A 10 -10.24 -23.09 -6.75
C PRO A 10 -10.62 -24.37 -6.01
N LYS A 11 -11.01 -25.41 -6.75
CA LYS A 11 -11.38 -26.71 -6.17
C LYS A 11 -10.26 -27.33 -5.33
N ALA A 12 -9.00 -27.10 -5.68
CA ALA A 12 -7.85 -27.59 -4.91
C ALA A 12 -7.72 -26.93 -3.51
N LEU A 13 -8.36 -25.78 -3.31
CA LEU A 13 -8.31 -24.99 -2.08
C LEU A 13 -9.63 -25.06 -1.29
N SER A 14 -10.72 -25.56 -1.90
CA SER A 14 -12.07 -25.48 -1.33
C SER A 14 -12.30 -26.36 -0.10
N ASP A 15 -11.44 -27.34 0.15
CA ASP A 15 -11.53 -28.20 1.34
C ASP A 15 -11.04 -27.48 2.60
N LYS A 16 -10.01 -26.62 2.47
CA LYS A 16 -9.51 -25.76 3.56
C LYS A 16 -10.34 -24.47 3.66
N TYR A 17 -10.55 -23.80 2.52
CA TYR A 17 -11.24 -22.51 2.47
C TYR A 17 -12.67 -22.69 2.00
N THR A 18 -13.50 -23.19 2.92
CA THR A 18 -14.85 -23.65 2.62
C THR A 18 -15.87 -22.51 2.53
N LYS A 19 -16.99 -22.77 1.85
CA LYS A 19 -18.17 -21.88 1.88
C LYS A 19 -18.79 -21.76 3.28
N ALA A 20 -18.62 -22.76 4.15
CA ALA A 20 -19.10 -22.69 5.53
C ALA A 20 -18.32 -21.65 6.34
N LEU A 21 -17.03 -21.48 6.04
CA LEU A 21 -16.19 -20.37 6.51
C LEU A 21 -16.33 -19.11 5.65
N ARG A 22 -17.38 -19.02 4.83
CA ARG A 22 -17.75 -17.88 3.99
C ARG A 22 -16.75 -17.49 2.89
N PHE A 23 -15.74 -18.31 2.61
CA PHE A 23 -14.83 -18.06 1.48
C PHE A 23 -15.54 -18.30 0.14
N ASP A 24 -15.51 -17.31 -0.73
CA ASP A 24 -16.20 -17.36 -2.02
C ASP A 24 -15.36 -16.85 -3.20
N ARG A 25 -14.32 -16.06 -2.93
CA ARG A 25 -13.50 -15.41 -3.96
C ARG A 25 -12.02 -15.68 -3.78
N TYR A 26 -11.32 -15.64 -4.91
CA TYR A 26 -9.90 -15.94 -5.02
C TYR A 26 -9.23 -14.98 -5.99
N THR A 27 -8.01 -14.61 -5.66
CA THR A 27 -7.06 -14.02 -6.59
C THR A 27 -5.64 -14.42 -6.20
N ALA A 28 -4.65 -14.01 -6.99
CA ALA A 28 -3.25 -14.31 -6.72
C ALA A 28 -2.32 -13.28 -7.35
N VAL A 29 -1.11 -13.21 -6.81
CA VAL A 29 0.07 -12.70 -7.52
C VAL A 29 0.85 -13.91 -8.03
N ILE A 30 1.16 -13.94 -9.33
CA ILE A 30 1.93 -15.04 -9.92
C ILE A 30 3.42 -14.71 -9.79
N ALA A 31 4.17 -15.54 -9.08
CA ALA A 31 5.61 -15.38 -8.93
C ALA A 31 6.34 -15.72 -10.26
N PRO A 32 7.59 -15.27 -10.46
CA PRO A 32 8.35 -15.55 -11.68
C PRO A 32 8.53 -17.03 -12.03
N ASN A 33 8.48 -17.92 -11.04
CA ASN A 33 8.48 -19.38 -11.25
C ASN A 33 7.13 -19.96 -11.73
N GLY A 34 6.13 -19.11 -11.97
CA GLY A 34 4.79 -19.48 -12.43
C GLY A 34 3.83 -19.96 -11.33
N GLN A 35 4.28 -20.03 -10.07
CA GLN A 35 3.46 -20.46 -8.95
C GLN A 35 2.70 -19.29 -8.31
N PRO A 36 1.48 -19.53 -7.79
CA PRO A 36 0.69 -18.48 -7.17
C PRO A 36 1.16 -18.18 -5.73
N ILE A 37 1.06 -16.92 -5.34
CA ILE A 37 0.92 -16.47 -3.96
C ILE A 37 -0.57 -16.21 -3.74
N HIS A 38 -1.19 -16.94 -2.83
CA HIS A 38 -2.64 -17.05 -2.75
C HIS A 38 -3.27 -15.86 -1.99
N ILE A 39 -4.41 -15.38 -2.47
CA ILE A 39 -5.25 -14.42 -1.77
C ILE A 39 -6.69 -14.95 -1.83
N ILE A 40 -7.28 -15.22 -0.67
CA ILE A 40 -8.58 -15.89 -0.56
C ILE A 40 -9.48 -15.03 0.30
N ALA A 41 -10.68 -14.74 -0.19
CA ALA A 41 -11.56 -13.74 0.41
C ALA A 41 -12.91 -14.31 0.82
N GLN A 42 -13.37 -13.85 1.98
CA GLN A 42 -14.73 -14.07 2.43
C GLN A 42 -15.74 -13.16 1.69
N ASP A 43 -17.02 -13.52 1.80
CA ASP A 43 -18.13 -12.99 1.00
C ASP A 43 -18.55 -11.52 1.26
N GLN A 44 -18.03 -10.83 2.28
CA GLN A 44 -18.40 -9.42 2.55
C GLN A 44 -17.41 -8.40 2.01
N LEU A 45 -16.19 -8.80 1.64
CA LEU A 45 -15.23 -7.87 1.06
C LEU A 45 -15.72 -7.29 -0.26
N SER A 46 -15.42 -6.04 -0.55
CA SER A 46 -15.67 -5.49 -1.88
C SER A 46 -14.65 -6.00 -2.89
N ASN A 47 -15.00 -6.00 -4.18
CA ASN A 47 -14.02 -6.35 -5.22
C ASN A 47 -12.84 -5.34 -5.25
N ASN A 48 -13.07 -4.08 -4.87
CA ASN A 48 -12.00 -3.09 -4.79
C ASN A 48 -11.05 -3.38 -3.61
N GLN A 49 -11.55 -3.86 -2.46
CA GLN A 49 -10.70 -4.30 -1.35
C GLN A 49 -9.80 -5.48 -1.74
N ILE A 50 -10.37 -6.50 -2.39
CA ILE A 50 -9.60 -7.66 -2.89
C ILE A 50 -8.55 -7.22 -3.92
N ALA A 51 -8.91 -6.33 -4.84
CA ALA A 51 -7.98 -5.79 -5.83
C ALA A 51 -6.86 -4.97 -5.19
N ARG A 52 -7.18 -4.16 -4.17
CA ARG A 52 -6.20 -3.36 -3.44
C ARG A 52 -5.19 -4.24 -2.71
N ALA A 53 -5.64 -5.25 -1.97
CA ALA A 53 -4.74 -6.19 -1.29
C ALA A 53 -3.78 -6.87 -2.29
N ARG A 54 -4.30 -7.37 -3.43
CA ARG A 54 -3.45 -7.93 -4.49
C ARG A 54 -2.45 -6.91 -5.04
N SER A 55 -2.86 -5.66 -5.20
CA SER A 55 -2.03 -4.58 -5.75
C SER A 55 -0.90 -4.17 -4.80
N VAL A 56 -1.16 -4.12 -3.50
CA VAL A 56 -0.15 -3.86 -2.47
C VAL A 56 0.87 -5.00 -2.41
N LEU A 57 0.43 -6.26 -2.46
CA LEU A 57 1.34 -7.41 -2.55
C LEU A 57 2.22 -7.32 -3.81
N ALA A 58 1.61 -7.06 -4.97
CA ALA A 58 2.36 -6.91 -6.23
C ALA A 58 3.36 -5.75 -6.15
N HIS A 59 3.01 -4.66 -5.47
CA HIS A 59 3.91 -3.54 -5.25
C HIS A 59 5.13 -3.91 -4.42
N TYR A 60 4.96 -4.63 -3.31
CA TYR A 60 6.10 -5.10 -2.52
C TYR A 60 7.02 -6.01 -3.31
N LEU A 61 6.50 -6.78 -4.25
CA LEU A 61 7.26 -7.69 -5.11
C LEU A 61 7.75 -7.06 -6.43
N THR A 62 7.41 -5.78 -6.69
CA THR A 62 7.92 -5.07 -7.86
C THR A 62 9.38 -4.65 -7.64
N ASN A 63 10.24 -4.99 -8.60
CA ASN A 63 11.66 -4.64 -8.58
C ASN A 63 11.88 -3.13 -8.52
N TYR A 64 12.80 -2.69 -7.67
CA TYR A 64 13.33 -1.33 -7.63
C TYR A 64 14.82 -1.38 -7.97
N THR A 65 15.15 -1.22 -9.25
CA THR A 65 16.47 -1.56 -9.82
C THR A 65 17.66 -0.81 -9.20
N SER A 66 17.41 0.31 -8.53
CA SER A 66 18.44 1.11 -7.85
C SER A 66 18.67 0.75 -6.38
N SER A 67 17.84 -0.12 -5.77
CA SER A 67 18.00 -0.51 -4.37
C SER A 67 18.86 -1.75 -4.17
N LYS A 68 19.45 -1.87 -2.98
CA LYS A 68 20.40 -2.95 -2.65
C LYS A 68 19.76 -4.34 -2.67
N TYR A 69 18.61 -4.48 -2.02
CA TYR A 69 17.88 -5.74 -1.84
C TYR A 69 16.63 -5.83 -2.73
N GLY A 70 16.11 -4.70 -3.21
CA GLY A 70 14.93 -4.65 -4.07
C GLY A 70 15.23 -4.65 -5.57
N ARG A 71 16.50 -4.66 -6.01
CA ARG A 71 16.88 -4.65 -7.44
C ARG A 71 16.22 -5.76 -8.23
N ASP A 72 16.19 -6.96 -7.65
CA ASP A 72 15.51 -8.13 -8.19
C ASP A 72 14.87 -8.92 -7.04
N LYS A 73 13.55 -8.92 -6.98
CA LYS A 73 12.75 -9.57 -5.95
C LYS A 73 12.21 -10.93 -6.40
N SER A 74 12.68 -11.45 -7.52
CA SER A 74 12.22 -12.74 -8.06
C SER A 74 12.45 -13.88 -7.06
N SER A 75 13.58 -13.88 -6.34
CA SER A 75 13.86 -14.89 -5.31
C SER A 75 12.89 -14.80 -4.14
N VAL A 76 12.50 -13.59 -3.73
CA VAL A 76 11.52 -13.35 -2.66
C VAL A 76 10.16 -13.88 -3.08
N ALA A 77 9.66 -13.46 -4.24
CA ALA A 77 8.36 -13.89 -4.75
C ALA A 77 8.30 -15.43 -4.95
N ASN A 78 9.35 -16.02 -5.51
CA ASN A 78 9.44 -17.47 -5.69
C ASN A 78 9.47 -18.22 -4.36
N LYS A 79 10.15 -17.66 -3.33
CA LYS A 79 10.20 -18.23 -1.99
C LYS A 79 8.85 -18.18 -1.30
N MET A 80 8.12 -17.05 -1.42
CA MET A 80 6.73 -16.93 -0.93
C MET A 80 5.83 -18.01 -1.54
N ALA A 81 5.85 -18.15 -2.86
CA ALA A 81 5.03 -19.16 -3.55
C ALA A 81 5.44 -20.59 -3.14
N GLY A 82 6.73 -20.87 -3.04
CA GLY A 82 7.25 -22.18 -2.60
C GLY A 82 6.93 -22.51 -1.14
N ASN A 83 6.81 -21.50 -0.29
CA ASN A 83 6.42 -21.63 1.12
C ASN A 83 4.88 -21.66 1.31
N GLY A 84 4.09 -21.63 0.23
CA GLY A 84 2.62 -21.69 0.32
C GLY A 84 1.95 -20.41 0.86
N ALA A 85 2.60 -19.25 0.71
CA ALA A 85 2.12 -17.97 1.21
C ALA A 85 0.65 -17.72 0.83
N THR A 86 -0.18 -17.45 1.84
CA THR A 86 -1.62 -17.23 1.68
C THR A 86 -2.07 -16.03 2.53
N LEU A 87 -2.69 -15.05 1.88
CA LEU A 87 -3.39 -13.94 2.53
C LEU A 87 -4.88 -14.28 2.66
N LEU A 88 -5.41 -14.20 3.88
CA LEU A 88 -6.80 -14.43 4.21
C LEU A 88 -7.50 -13.08 4.36
N LEU A 89 -8.34 -12.75 3.39
CA LEU A 89 -9.17 -11.56 3.47
C LEU A 89 -10.46 -11.91 4.21
N LEU A 90 -10.54 -11.44 5.46
CA LEU A 90 -11.57 -11.84 6.42
C LEU A 90 -12.65 -10.77 6.57
N ASN A 91 -13.89 -11.17 6.81
CA ASN A 91 -15.01 -10.27 7.10
C ASN A 91 -14.83 -9.62 8.48
N GLY A 92 -15.34 -8.39 8.64
CA GLY A 92 -15.38 -7.70 9.93
C GLY A 92 -14.06 -7.03 10.31
N SER A 93 -13.71 -7.09 11.60
CA SER A 93 -12.50 -6.54 12.23
C SER A 93 -11.79 -7.63 13.00
N ASP A 94 -10.53 -7.41 13.37
CA ASP A 94 -9.83 -8.28 14.32
C ASP A 94 -10.39 -8.12 15.75
N ASP A 95 -11.47 -8.85 16.03
CA ASP A 95 -12.15 -8.85 17.33
C ASP A 95 -12.22 -10.25 17.97
N GLY A 96 -11.44 -11.19 17.41
CA GLY A 96 -11.36 -12.59 17.84
C GLY A 96 -12.60 -13.43 17.52
N LYS A 97 -13.57 -12.93 16.73
CA LYS A 97 -14.81 -13.66 16.43
C LYS A 97 -14.84 -14.38 15.08
N ASN A 98 -13.93 -14.06 14.17
CA ASN A 98 -13.92 -14.69 12.85
C ASN A 98 -13.17 -16.04 12.94
N PRO A 99 -13.85 -17.20 12.86
CA PRO A 99 -13.20 -18.50 13.09
C PRO A 99 -12.16 -18.87 12.02
N ALA A 100 -12.11 -18.12 10.91
CA ALA A 100 -11.10 -18.31 9.88
C ALA A 100 -9.73 -17.69 10.22
N SER A 101 -9.62 -16.91 11.31
CA SER A 101 -8.34 -16.43 11.85
C SER A 101 -7.41 -17.56 12.28
N GLU A 102 -7.98 -18.72 12.65
CA GLU A 102 -7.25 -19.91 13.09
C GLU A 102 -6.68 -20.76 11.93
N LEU A 103 -6.96 -20.38 10.67
CA LEU A 103 -6.40 -21.08 9.51
C LEU A 103 -4.98 -20.59 9.24
N ASP A 104 -4.08 -21.49 8.80
CA ASP A 104 -2.75 -21.02 8.38
C ASP A 104 -2.88 -20.05 7.20
N GLY A 105 -2.35 -18.85 7.41
CA GLY A 105 -2.33 -17.72 6.48
C GLY A 105 -2.26 -16.41 7.25
N GLN A 106 -1.92 -15.32 6.56
CA GLN A 106 -1.94 -13.99 7.16
C GLN A 106 -3.36 -13.42 7.12
N PRO A 107 -4.01 -13.10 8.25
CA PRO A 107 -5.29 -12.42 8.25
C PRO A 107 -5.14 -10.95 7.82
N LEU A 108 -6.13 -10.44 7.10
CA LEU A 108 -6.34 -9.01 6.86
C LEU A 108 -7.84 -8.77 6.80
N TYR A 109 -8.36 -7.96 7.71
CA TYR A 109 -9.80 -7.83 7.87
C TYR A 109 -10.40 -6.75 6.99
N GLN A 110 -11.67 -6.94 6.61
CA GLN A 110 -12.46 -6.05 5.78
C GLN A 110 -12.42 -4.61 6.29
N ASN A 111 -12.54 -4.41 7.61
CA ASN A 111 -12.59 -3.09 8.23
C ASN A 111 -11.20 -2.43 8.38
N GLU A 112 -10.15 -3.08 7.89
CA GLU A 112 -8.77 -2.60 7.88
C GLU A 112 -8.27 -2.24 6.48
N ILE A 113 -9.12 -2.37 5.46
CA ILE A 113 -8.79 -2.08 4.06
C ILE A 113 -9.52 -0.83 3.60
N GLN A 114 -8.80 0.30 3.55
CA GLN A 114 -9.32 1.58 3.05
C GLN A 114 -9.10 1.75 1.55
N VAL A 115 -10.10 1.49 0.71
CA VAL A 115 -9.96 1.65 -0.75
C VAL A 115 -9.72 3.11 -1.12
N GLU A 116 -8.76 3.38 -2.01
CA GLU A 116 -8.48 4.73 -2.48
C GLU A 116 -9.76 5.43 -2.97
N GLY A 117 -10.12 6.57 -2.36
CA GLY A 117 -11.33 7.32 -2.72
C GLY A 117 -12.60 6.94 -1.94
N ASP A 118 -12.60 5.86 -1.18
CA ASP A 118 -13.72 5.55 -0.29
C ASP A 118 -13.81 6.50 0.91
N GLU A 119 -14.89 6.39 1.68
CA GLU A 119 -15.13 7.27 2.83
C GLU A 119 -14.02 7.18 3.90
N TRP A 120 -13.52 5.98 4.20
CA TRP A 120 -12.51 5.76 5.23
C TRP A 120 -11.17 6.34 4.79
N TYR A 121 -10.78 6.07 3.55
CA TYR A 121 -9.58 6.59 2.92
C TYR A 121 -9.60 8.11 2.88
N ILE A 122 -10.70 8.73 2.46
CA ILE A 122 -10.78 10.19 2.32
C ILE A 122 -10.79 10.90 3.67
N LYS A 123 -11.52 10.37 4.66
CA LYS A 123 -11.68 11.03 5.96
C LYS A 123 -10.45 10.89 6.85
N GLN A 124 -9.78 9.73 6.83
CA GLN A 124 -8.69 9.42 7.76
C GLN A 124 -9.06 9.75 9.22
N ASP A 125 -10.23 9.31 9.67
CA ASP A 125 -10.70 9.53 11.05
C ASP A 125 -10.24 8.44 12.03
N TYR A 126 -9.51 7.44 11.51
CA TYR A 126 -8.91 6.31 12.25
C TYR A 126 -9.92 5.46 13.04
N LYS A 127 -11.22 5.53 12.73
CA LYS A 127 -12.20 4.52 13.20
C LYS A 127 -11.99 3.17 12.51
N HIS A 128 -11.44 3.24 11.29
CA HIS A 128 -10.96 2.12 10.51
C HIS A 128 -9.51 2.43 10.18
N ARG A 129 -8.54 1.90 10.91
CA ARG A 129 -7.13 2.03 10.53
C ARG A 129 -6.88 1.21 9.26
N ASP A 130 -6.10 1.74 8.34
CA ASP A 130 -5.62 0.94 7.22
C ASP A 130 -4.44 0.06 7.65
N ALA A 131 -4.66 -1.25 7.77
CA ALA A 131 -3.61 -2.25 8.07
C ALA A 131 -3.14 -2.99 6.80
N THR A 132 -3.65 -2.62 5.61
CA THR A 132 -3.36 -3.33 4.35
C THR A 132 -1.86 -3.47 4.08
N PHE A 133 -1.08 -2.42 4.37
CA PHE A 133 0.37 -2.42 4.14
C PHE A 133 1.13 -3.24 5.16
N GLU A 134 0.72 -3.17 6.43
CA GLU A 134 1.30 -3.92 7.55
C GLU A 134 1.08 -5.43 7.38
N GLU A 135 -0.17 -5.88 7.29
CA GLU A 135 -0.49 -7.31 7.23
C GLU A 135 0.16 -7.98 6.01
N ILE A 136 0.08 -7.33 4.84
CA ILE A 136 0.71 -7.88 3.64
C ILE A 136 2.23 -7.89 3.78
N LEU A 137 2.82 -6.92 4.49
CA LEU A 137 4.25 -6.93 4.76
C LEU A 137 4.63 -8.08 5.70
N HIS A 138 3.86 -8.35 6.76
CA HIS A 138 4.09 -9.51 7.63
C HIS A 138 4.18 -10.80 6.81
N MET A 139 3.21 -11.02 5.90
CA MET A 139 3.25 -12.18 5.00
C MET A 139 4.50 -12.19 4.09
N VAL A 140 4.87 -11.06 3.48
CA VAL A 140 6.07 -10.95 2.63
C VAL A 140 7.34 -11.23 3.44
N HIS A 141 7.36 -10.79 4.69
CA HIS A 141 8.47 -10.97 5.62
C HIS A 141 8.60 -12.45 5.99
N ASP A 142 7.54 -13.07 6.50
CA ASP A 142 7.54 -14.45 6.99
C ASP A 142 7.83 -15.47 5.89
N THR A 143 7.27 -15.26 4.70
CA THR A 143 7.28 -16.28 3.66
C THR A 143 8.28 -15.98 2.54
N GLY A 144 8.82 -14.76 2.46
CA GLY A 144 9.68 -14.32 1.35
C GLY A 144 11.06 -13.85 1.80
N ILE A 145 11.11 -12.80 2.62
CA ILE A 145 12.37 -12.23 3.14
C ILE A 145 13.03 -13.23 4.09
N GLY A 146 12.25 -13.76 5.03
CA GLY A 146 12.63 -14.65 6.12
C GLY A 146 12.89 -13.91 7.42
N VAL A 147 12.52 -14.55 8.53
CA VAL A 147 12.76 -14.08 9.91
C VAL A 147 13.92 -14.90 10.51
N ASP A 148 14.84 -14.21 11.18
CA ASP A 148 16.00 -14.82 11.86
C ASP A 148 15.56 -15.51 13.17
N GLN A 149 16.46 -16.22 13.84
CA GLN A 149 16.24 -16.82 15.18
C GLN A 149 15.17 -17.92 15.29
N ASN A 150 14.45 -18.20 14.21
CA ASN A 150 13.64 -19.42 14.08
C ASN A 150 14.52 -20.66 13.96
N GLN A 151 13.95 -21.84 14.22
CA GLN A 151 14.66 -23.12 14.08
C GLN A 151 15.26 -23.32 12.68
N GLU A 152 14.57 -22.82 11.66
CA GLU A 152 15.04 -22.77 10.28
C GLU A 152 14.79 -21.37 9.69
N PHE A 153 15.75 -20.87 8.91
CA PHE A 153 15.57 -19.62 8.16
C PHE A 153 14.81 -19.89 6.86
N ILE A 154 13.50 -19.67 6.89
CA ILE A 154 12.60 -19.92 5.76
C ILE A 154 12.42 -18.65 4.92
N GLY A 155 13.50 -18.18 4.30
CA GLY A 155 13.49 -16.96 3.49
C GLY A 155 14.52 -16.94 2.37
N SER A 156 14.63 -15.80 1.70
CA SER A 156 15.55 -15.58 0.58
C SER A 156 16.56 -14.45 0.80
N LEU A 157 16.39 -13.64 1.86
CA LEU A 157 17.22 -12.45 2.11
C LEU A 157 17.77 -12.40 3.55
N PRO A 158 18.61 -13.36 3.97
CA PRO A 158 19.16 -13.39 5.34
C PRO A 158 20.02 -12.15 5.68
N ALA A 159 20.72 -11.58 4.69
CA ALA A 159 21.49 -10.36 4.89
C ALA A 159 20.59 -9.13 5.16
N TYR A 160 19.46 -9.03 4.46
CA TYR A 160 18.50 -7.94 4.71
C TYR A 160 17.84 -8.13 6.07
N GLN A 161 17.47 -9.36 6.44
CA GLN A 161 16.91 -9.63 7.76
C GLN A 161 17.88 -9.28 8.89
N ASN A 162 19.17 -9.53 8.73
CA ASN A 162 20.18 -9.12 9.72
C ASN A 162 20.21 -7.58 9.90
N GLU A 163 20.11 -6.82 8.80
CA GLU A 163 20.00 -5.36 8.86
C GLU A 163 18.69 -4.91 9.53
N ILE A 164 17.56 -5.55 9.23
CA ILE A 164 16.26 -5.29 9.87
C ILE A 164 16.37 -5.50 11.39
N ARG A 165 16.90 -6.66 11.82
CA ARG A 165 17.10 -6.98 13.24
C ARG A 165 18.00 -5.96 13.94
N SER A 166 19.12 -5.60 13.30
CA SER A 166 20.07 -4.63 13.86
C SER A 166 19.43 -3.26 14.05
N ALA A 167 18.64 -2.79 13.08
CA ALA A 167 17.91 -1.54 13.20
C ALA A 167 16.81 -1.61 14.27
N GLN A 168 16.06 -2.71 14.34
CA GLN A 168 15.03 -2.92 15.36
C GLN A 168 15.60 -2.87 16.78
N VAL A 169 16.70 -3.59 17.04
CA VAL A 169 17.38 -3.58 18.34
C VAL A 169 17.85 -2.16 18.68
N ARG A 170 18.39 -1.44 17.70
CA ARG A 170 18.83 -0.06 17.90
C ARG A 170 17.65 0.88 18.17
N ALA A 171 16.55 0.72 17.45
CA ALA A 171 15.36 1.54 17.61
C ALA A 171 14.72 1.36 19.00
N MET A 172 14.75 0.17 19.57
CA MET A 172 14.33 -0.05 20.96
C MET A 172 15.32 0.54 21.96
N THR A 173 16.62 0.39 21.72
CA THR A 173 17.67 0.89 22.62
C THR A 173 17.67 2.42 22.71
N ASP A 174 17.37 3.09 21.60
CA ASP A 174 17.40 4.54 21.47
C ASP A 174 16.02 5.20 21.69
N ASP A 175 15.03 4.47 22.20
CA ASP A 175 13.65 4.97 22.39
C ASP A 175 13.05 5.59 21.10
N ILE A 176 13.25 4.91 19.96
CA ILE A 176 12.70 5.27 18.65
C ILE A 176 11.42 4.46 18.38
N TRP A 177 11.40 3.18 18.78
CA TRP A 177 10.29 2.25 18.60
C TRP A 177 10.06 1.41 19.87
N GLY A 178 8.85 0.91 20.07
CA GLY A 178 8.44 0.20 21.29
C GLY A 178 8.11 1.14 22.45
N LEU A 179 7.75 2.39 22.13
CA LEU A 179 7.45 3.44 23.10
C LEU A 179 6.10 3.25 23.79
N GLY A 180 5.95 3.87 24.97
CA GLY A 180 4.69 3.90 25.71
C GLY A 180 4.58 2.77 26.74
N ASN A 181 4.23 3.12 27.97
CA ASN A 181 4.11 2.14 29.07
C ASN A 181 3.03 1.09 28.80
N ASP A 182 1.97 1.46 28.09
CA ASP A 182 0.84 0.58 27.78
C ASP A 182 1.22 -0.55 26.79
N ASN A 183 2.35 -0.39 26.08
CA ASN A 183 2.82 -1.37 25.11
C ASN A 183 3.79 -2.41 25.70
N LYS A 184 4.13 -2.33 27.00
CA LYS A 184 5.15 -3.21 27.61
C LYS A 184 4.81 -4.69 27.52
N ASP A 185 3.56 -5.04 27.82
CA ASP A 185 3.12 -6.45 27.78
C ASP A 185 3.14 -6.98 26.35
N TRP A 186 2.72 -6.16 25.38
CA TRP A 186 2.81 -6.49 23.96
C TRP A 186 4.26 -6.67 23.50
N ILE A 187 5.18 -5.79 23.90
CA ILE A 187 6.62 -5.95 23.60
C ILE A 187 7.17 -7.27 24.18
N ILE A 188 6.73 -7.70 25.36
CA ILE A 188 7.12 -8.99 25.95
C ILE A 188 6.60 -10.16 25.10
N GLU A 189 5.35 -10.10 24.66
CA GLU A 189 4.73 -11.07 23.74
C GLU A 189 5.53 -11.16 22.43
N LEU A 190 5.75 -10.02 21.76
CA LEU A 190 6.52 -9.96 20.51
C LEU A 190 7.97 -10.46 20.65
N THR A 191 8.58 -10.23 21.82
CA THR A 191 9.91 -10.77 22.14
C THR A 191 9.88 -12.29 22.21
N THR A 192 8.85 -12.84 22.85
CA THR A 192 8.68 -14.28 23.06
C THR A 192 8.40 -15.00 21.75
N GLU A 193 7.65 -14.36 20.86
CA GLU A 193 7.26 -14.89 19.55
C GLU A 193 8.27 -14.58 18.44
N ASN A 194 9.34 -13.83 18.75
CA ASN A 194 10.37 -13.41 17.80
C ASN A 194 9.88 -12.48 16.66
N SER A 195 8.77 -11.76 16.89
CA SER A 195 8.10 -10.90 15.91
C SER A 195 8.49 -9.41 15.97
N LEU A 196 9.32 -8.99 16.94
CA LEU A 196 9.77 -7.59 17.07
C LEU A 196 10.31 -6.98 15.77
N SER A 197 11.07 -7.75 14.99
CA SER A 197 11.66 -7.26 13.73
C SER A 197 10.62 -6.99 12.64
N GLN A 198 9.51 -7.72 12.67
CA GLN A 198 8.41 -7.57 11.73
C GLN A 198 7.59 -6.34 12.09
N GLU A 199 7.21 -6.20 13.36
CA GLU A 199 6.44 -5.05 13.86
C GLU A 199 7.20 -3.72 13.73
N TYR A 200 8.51 -3.73 13.99
CA TYR A 200 9.34 -2.56 13.75
C TYR A 200 9.33 -2.17 12.26
N LEU A 201 9.54 -3.13 11.35
CA LEU A 201 9.55 -2.83 9.91
C LEU A 201 8.18 -2.33 9.43
N ALA A 202 7.08 -2.87 9.97
CA ALA A 202 5.72 -2.41 9.73
C ALA A 202 5.51 -0.95 10.17
N ALA A 203 5.94 -0.58 11.38
CA ALA A 203 5.84 0.79 11.86
C ALA A 203 6.58 1.80 10.94
N VAL A 204 7.73 1.39 10.42
CA VAL A 204 8.53 2.21 9.50
C VAL A 204 7.83 2.32 8.13
N ILE A 205 7.33 1.21 7.55
CA ILE A 205 6.69 1.24 6.22
C ILE A 205 5.40 2.06 6.24
N ASP A 206 4.61 1.94 7.30
CA ASP A 206 3.35 2.66 7.43
C ASP A 206 3.57 4.17 7.43
N SER A 207 4.57 4.61 8.18
CA SER A 207 4.99 6.02 8.25
C SER A 207 5.62 6.48 6.94
N TYR A 208 6.34 5.57 6.25
CA TYR A 208 6.97 5.84 4.97
C TYR A 208 5.95 6.09 3.87
N TYR A 209 4.85 5.33 3.82
CA TYR A 209 3.74 5.57 2.89
C TYR A 209 2.64 6.48 3.47
N GLY A 210 2.90 7.14 4.60
CA GLY A 210 2.07 8.24 5.10
C GLY A 210 0.74 7.83 5.72
N LEU A 211 0.56 6.55 6.07
CA LEU A 211 -0.65 6.03 6.71
C LEU A 211 -0.92 6.67 8.07
N TRP A 212 0.13 7.15 8.75
CA TRP A 212 0.01 7.85 10.03
C TRP A 212 0.02 9.38 9.92
N GLY A 213 0.26 9.95 8.74
CA GLY A 213 0.45 11.41 8.60
C GLY A 213 -0.76 12.25 9.04
N ALA A 214 -1.97 11.70 8.85
CA ALA A 214 -3.23 12.33 9.24
C ALA A 214 -3.58 12.15 10.74
N TRP A 215 -2.94 11.22 11.45
CA TRP A 215 -3.25 10.90 12.84
C TRP A 215 -3.00 12.09 13.75
N LYS A 216 -3.99 12.49 14.54
CA LYS A 216 -3.88 13.61 15.48
C LYS A 216 -4.32 13.14 16.86
N GLN A 217 -3.36 12.70 17.68
CA GLN A 217 -3.64 12.51 19.11
C GLN A 217 -3.55 13.85 19.85
N LYS A 218 -4.34 13.99 20.90
CA LYS A 218 -4.56 15.25 21.63
C LYS A 218 -3.40 15.65 22.55
N ASP A 219 -2.57 14.69 22.96
CA ASP A 219 -1.49 14.90 23.92
C ASP A 219 -0.14 14.50 23.32
N LEU A 220 0.77 15.47 23.29
CA LEU A 220 2.20 15.48 22.91
C LEU A 220 2.87 14.16 22.47
N ASN A 221 3.45 14.21 21.25
CA ASN A 221 4.16 13.16 20.50
C ASN A 221 3.27 12.13 19.77
N SER A 222 2.46 12.62 18.82
CA SER A 222 1.70 11.79 17.86
C SER A 222 2.61 11.10 16.83
N GLY A 223 3.50 10.21 17.28
CA GLY A 223 4.33 9.38 16.42
C GLY A 223 3.52 8.51 15.45
N GLY A 224 4.21 7.71 14.65
CA GLY A 224 3.58 6.64 13.87
C GLY A 224 3.04 5.54 14.79
N MET A 225 2.11 4.73 14.28
CA MET A 225 1.57 3.54 14.95
C MET A 225 1.10 3.83 16.38
N TRP A 226 0.11 4.73 16.51
CA TRP A 226 -0.43 5.17 17.81
C TRP A 226 0.59 5.78 18.79
N GLY A 227 1.76 6.19 18.28
CA GLY A 227 2.83 6.77 19.10
C GLY A 227 3.86 5.77 19.61
N ILE A 228 3.75 4.48 19.29
CA ILE A 228 4.80 3.49 19.61
C ILE A 228 6.09 3.75 18.81
N TYR A 229 5.99 4.45 17.68
CA TYR A 229 7.10 4.81 16.81
C TYR A 229 7.25 6.32 16.70
N ILE A 230 8.43 6.87 16.99
CA ILE A 230 8.64 8.32 17.08
C ILE A 230 8.49 9.07 15.74
N ALA A 231 8.71 8.38 14.61
CA ALA A 231 8.60 8.97 13.29
C ALA A 231 7.19 8.77 12.73
N LYS A 232 6.47 9.87 12.49
CA LYS A 232 5.09 9.86 11.98
C LYS A 232 5.03 9.93 10.47
N THR A 233 5.97 10.67 9.88
CA THR A 233 6.02 10.95 8.45
C THR A 233 7.30 10.40 7.83
N ARG A 234 7.30 10.18 6.51
CA ARG A 234 8.53 9.84 5.77
C ARG A 234 9.70 10.79 6.03
N ALA A 235 9.43 12.09 6.23
CA ALA A 235 10.46 13.07 6.56
C ALA A 235 11.01 12.86 7.97
N ASP A 236 10.16 12.51 8.94
CA ASP A 236 10.60 12.16 10.28
C ASP A 236 11.51 10.92 10.27
N ILE A 237 11.22 9.89 9.47
CA ILE A 237 12.05 8.67 9.41
C ILE A 237 13.50 9.05 9.10
N LYS A 238 13.74 9.91 8.10
CA LYS A 238 15.11 10.34 7.73
C LYS A 238 15.89 11.00 8.86
N THR A 239 15.21 11.64 9.82
CA THR A 239 15.84 12.45 10.86
C THR A 239 15.84 11.78 12.22
N LYS A 240 14.78 11.03 12.54
CA LYS A 240 14.57 10.37 13.84
C LYS A 240 14.92 8.88 13.81
N ASP A 241 14.88 8.24 12.65
CA ASP A 241 15.27 6.83 12.46
C ASP A 241 16.07 6.63 11.16
N PRO A 242 17.33 7.12 11.09
CA PRO A 242 18.13 7.01 9.88
C PRO A 242 18.40 5.57 9.44
N LEU A 243 18.43 4.60 10.36
CA LEU A 243 18.57 3.18 10.02
C LEU A 243 17.28 2.66 9.37
N GLY A 244 16.11 2.98 9.91
CA GLY A 244 14.83 2.71 9.26
C GLY A 244 14.76 3.32 7.85
N ALA A 245 15.25 4.54 7.65
CA ALA A 245 15.31 5.16 6.33
C ALA A 245 16.18 4.36 5.33
N VAL A 246 17.33 3.85 5.79
CA VAL A 246 18.22 2.99 5.00
C VAL A 246 17.55 1.66 4.66
N LEU A 247 16.88 1.02 5.62
CA LEU A 247 16.17 -0.24 5.38
C LEU A 247 15.10 -0.07 4.31
N ILE A 248 14.23 0.92 4.45
CA ILE A 248 13.14 1.11 3.50
C ILE A 248 13.68 1.40 2.09
N GLY A 249 14.67 2.29 1.98
CA GLY A 249 15.35 2.58 0.70
C GLY A 249 16.12 1.39 0.12
N GLY A 250 16.48 0.41 0.96
CA GLY A 250 17.18 -0.81 0.57
C GLY A 250 16.32 -1.81 -0.18
N PHE A 251 14.99 -1.77 -0.05
CA PHE A 251 14.09 -2.78 -0.62
C PHE A 251 12.84 -2.20 -1.31
N PHE A 252 12.23 -1.15 -0.77
CA PHE A 252 10.93 -0.64 -1.21
C PHE A 252 11.06 0.52 -2.20
N HIS A 253 10.01 0.75 -2.99
CA HIS A 253 9.98 1.90 -3.90
C HIS A 253 9.63 3.19 -3.13
N PRO A 254 10.09 4.36 -3.58
CA PRO A 254 9.66 5.64 -3.00
C PRO A 254 8.23 6.03 -3.37
N TYR A 255 7.59 5.32 -4.29
CA TYR A 255 6.20 5.52 -4.70
C TYR A 255 5.50 4.16 -4.84
N LEU A 256 4.19 4.18 -4.79
CA LEU A 256 3.33 3.02 -4.97
C LEU A 256 3.25 2.69 -6.46
N THR A 257 3.65 1.47 -6.81
CA THR A 257 3.85 1.04 -8.21
C THR A 257 2.59 0.44 -8.84
N TYR A 258 1.51 0.31 -8.07
CA TYR A 258 0.24 -0.19 -8.57
C TYR A 258 -0.63 0.96 -9.09
N ASN A 259 -1.50 0.65 -10.05
CA ASN A 259 -2.56 1.56 -10.49
C ASN A 259 -3.71 1.53 -9.46
N ALA A 260 -3.83 2.59 -8.67
CA ALA A 260 -4.88 2.72 -7.66
C ALA A 260 -6.25 2.90 -8.31
N ARG A 261 -7.25 2.16 -7.85
CA ARG A 261 -8.61 2.25 -8.36
C ARG A 261 -9.40 3.17 -7.45
N ILE A 262 -9.67 4.39 -7.92
CA ILE A 262 -10.45 5.36 -7.15
C ILE A 262 -11.89 4.87 -7.09
N ASP A 263 -12.38 4.66 -5.87
CA ASP A 263 -13.69 4.08 -5.59
C ASP A 263 -14.82 4.84 -6.29
N GLU A 264 -15.82 4.11 -6.78
CA GLU A 264 -16.91 4.68 -7.58
C GLU A 264 -17.82 5.61 -6.79
N SER A 265 -17.78 5.51 -5.45
CA SER A 265 -18.46 6.43 -4.56
C SER A 265 -17.78 7.80 -4.49
N PHE A 266 -16.51 7.94 -4.88
CA PHE A 266 -15.78 9.21 -4.78
C PHE A 266 -16.37 10.27 -5.71
N ASP A 267 -16.64 11.45 -5.15
CA ASP A 267 -17.17 12.60 -5.87
C ASP A 267 -16.32 13.85 -5.57
N GLY A 268 -15.86 14.52 -6.62
CA GLY A 268 -15.05 15.73 -6.50
C GLY A 268 -13.64 15.56 -7.03
N THR A 269 -12.66 16.15 -6.34
CA THR A 269 -11.27 16.24 -6.82
C THR A 269 -10.31 15.44 -5.95
N PHE A 270 -9.90 14.27 -6.46
CA PHE A 270 -8.89 13.42 -5.87
C PHE A 270 -7.51 14.04 -6.09
N SER A 271 -6.66 14.07 -5.07
CA SER A 271 -5.36 14.73 -5.14
C SER A 271 -4.25 13.71 -4.99
N LEU A 272 -3.38 13.60 -5.98
CA LEU A 272 -2.07 12.95 -5.85
C LEU A 272 -1.04 13.89 -5.26
N LYS A 273 -1.35 15.18 -5.08
CA LYS A 273 -0.46 16.13 -4.41
C LYS A 273 -0.83 16.27 -2.94
N TYR A 274 0.20 16.39 -2.10
CA TYR A 274 0.01 16.68 -0.67
C TYR A 274 -0.75 17.99 -0.47
N ASN A 275 -1.76 17.97 0.39
CA ASN A 275 -2.55 19.12 0.81
C ASN A 275 -2.95 18.92 2.27
N GLU A 276 -2.48 19.80 3.15
CA GLU A 276 -2.72 19.72 4.60
C GLU A 276 -4.22 19.73 4.98
N LEU A 277 -5.08 20.30 4.13
CA LEU A 277 -6.53 20.33 4.33
C LEU A 277 -7.24 19.05 3.87
N LYS A 278 -6.51 18.13 3.21
CA LYS A 278 -7.01 16.83 2.74
C LYS A 278 -6.20 15.71 3.41
N PRO A 279 -6.67 15.16 4.55
CA PRO A 279 -5.93 14.18 5.35
C PRO A 279 -5.36 12.99 4.56
N TYR A 280 -6.14 12.43 3.63
CA TYR A 280 -5.74 11.31 2.78
C TYR A 280 -4.51 11.57 1.92
N THR A 281 -4.18 12.84 1.66
CA THR A 281 -3.03 13.20 0.82
C THR A 281 -1.68 12.99 1.50
N ASN A 282 -1.65 12.66 2.79
CA ASN A 282 -0.46 12.10 3.43
C ASN A 282 -0.04 10.79 2.75
N HIS A 283 -1.00 10.01 2.27
CA HIS A 283 -0.78 8.71 1.64
C HIS A 283 -0.91 8.77 0.11
N SER A 284 -1.96 9.40 -0.44
CA SER A 284 -2.17 9.47 -1.89
C SER A 284 -1.05 10.20 -2.64
N ARG A 285 -0.23 11.00 -1.92
CA ARG A 285 0.96 11.62 -2.50
C ARG A 285 2.01 10.67 -3.04
N TYR A 286 1.96 9.42 -2.62
CA TYR A 286 2.87 8.37 -3.09
C TYR A 286 2.25 7.51 -4.18
N LEU A 287 0.96 7.70 -4.52
CA LEU A 287 0.36 7.04 -5.67
C LEU A 287 0.94 7.65 -6.95
N LYS A 288 1.35 6.75 -7.84
CA LYS A 288 1.84 7.13 -9.17
C LYS A 288 0.72 7.10 -10.21
N ASP A 289 -0.04 6.01 -10.26
CA ASP A 289 -1.01 5.77 -11.32
C ASP A 289 -2.41 5.59 -10.72
N VAL A 290 -3.44 6.12 -11.38
CA VAL A 290 -4.83 5.96 -10.93
C VAL A 290 -5.82 5.65 -12.07
N SER A 291 -6.82 4.83 -11.76
CA SER A 291 -8.01 4.62 -12.59
C SER A 291 -9.25 5.07 -11.83
N LEU A 292 -10.00 5.99 -12.41
CA LEU A 292 -11.32 6.37 -11.91
C LEU A 292 -12.32 5.25 -12.20
N THR A 293 -13.18 4.94 -11.24
CA THR A 293 -14.27 3.97 -11.41
C THR A 293 -15.65 4.64 -11.30
N GLY A 294 -16.72 3.91 -11.59
CA GLY A 294 -18.07 4.47 -11.62
C GLY A 294 -18.35 5.39 -12.81
N ASN A 295 -19.23 6.36 -12.59
CA ASN A 295 -19.75 7.29 -13.60
C ASN A 295 -19.79 8.76 -13.15
N LYS A 296 -19.20 9.07 -11.99
CA LYS A 296 -19.16 10.43 -11.45
C LYS A 296 -18.13 11.29 -12.18
N ASN A 297 -18.38 12.60 -12.21
CA ASN A 297 -17.47 13.61 -12.77
C ASN A 297 -16.29 13.87 -11.82
N THR A 298 -15.44 12.86 -11.67
CA THR A 298 -14.30 12.90 -10.77
C THR A 298 -13.11 13.56 -11.45
N ASN A 299 -12.43 14.44 -10.72
CA ASN A 299 -11.22 15.12 -11.16
C ASN A 299 -9.99 14.58 -10.43
N VAL A 300 -8.81 14.73 -11.03
CA VAL A 300 -7.53 14.32 -10.45
C VAL A 300 -6.54 15.48 -10.49
N VAL A 301 -5.91 15.80 -9.36
CA VAL A 301 -4.72 16.66 -9.31
C VAL A 301 -3.49 15.77 -9.38
N VAL A 302 -2.61 16.02 -10.34
CA VAL A 302 -1.37 15.25 -10.55
C VAL A 302 -0.27 15.62 -9.55
N ASN A 303 0.73 14.76 -9.42
CA ASN A 303 1.92 15.01 -8.59
C ASN A 303 3.17 15.10 -9.47
N GLU A 304 4.34 15.10 -8.85
CA GLU A 304 5.64 15.22 -9.53
C GLU A 304 6.09 13.95 -10.27
N LEU A 305 5.32 12.85 -10.18
CA LEU A 305 5.68 11.58 -10.80
C LEU A 305 5.12 11.51 -12.22
N ASP A 306 5.72 10.66 -13.05
CA ASP A 306 5.19 10.34 -14.37
C ASP A 306 3.89 9.52 -14.24
N ASN A 307 2.73 10.19 -14.12
CA ASN A 307 1.46 9.53 -13.83
C ASN A 307 0.84 8.86 -15.06
N ASP A 308 0.19 7.71 -14.87
CA ASP A 308 -0.80 7.14 -15.79
C ASP A 308 -2.22 7.28 -15.19
N ILE A 309 -3.07 8.07 -15.85
CA ILE A 309 -4.41 8.43 -15.38
C ILE A 309 -5.46 7.91 -16.36
N THR A 310 -6.33 7.02 -15.88
CA THR A 310 -7.48 6.52 -16.64
C THR A 310 -8.79 7.07 -16.08
N GLY A 311 -9.59 7.72 -16.92
CA GLY A 311 -10.93 8.20 -16.57
C GLY A 311 -12.01 7.11 -16.54
N ASN A 312 -13.16 7.49 -16.00
CA ASN A 312 -14.36 6.67 -15.87
C ASN A 312 -15.38 7.05 -16.97
N SER A 313 -16.67 6.77 -16.75
CA SER A 313 -17.72 7.14 -17.73
C SER A 313 -18.35 8.52 -17.49
N GLY A 314 -17.89 9.25 -16.48
CA GLY A 314 -18.25 10.65 -16.24
C GLY A 314 -17.41 11.58 -17.11
N SER A 315 -17.56 12.89 -16.90
CA SER A 315 -16.64 13.89 -17.45
C SER A 315 -15.54 14.16 -16.44
N ASN A 316 -14.33 13.71 -16.75
CA ASN A 316 -13.17 13.80 -15.88
C ASN A 316 -12.29 14.98 -16.28
N THR A 317 -11.71 15.64 -15.27
CA THR A 317 -10.71 16.70 -15.47
C THR A 317 -9.42 16.32 -14.78
N VAL A 318 -8.30 16.41 -15.49
CA VAL A 318 -6.96 16.32 -14.90
C VAL A 318 -6.40 17.73 -14.69
N ILE A 319 -5.94 18.01 -13.49
CA ILE A 319 -5.56 19.35 -13.01
C ILE A 319 -4.05 19.38 -12.79
N PHE A 320 -3.38 20.24 -13.54
CA PHE A 320 -1.95 20.50 -13.54
C PHE A 320 -1.62 21.75 -12.71
N SER A 321 -0.37 21.86 -12.25
CA SER A 321 0.06 22.90 -11.33
C SER A 321 0.67 24.15 -12.00
N GLY A 322 0.83 24.14 -13.32
CA GLY A 322 1.40 25.23 -14.11
C GLY A 322 0.39 25.89 -15.06
N ASP A 323 0.82 26.97 -15.69
CA ASP A 323 0.16 27.56 -16.86
C ASP A 323 0.31 26.65 -18.08
N VAL A 324 -0.64 26.69 -19.02
CA VAL A 324 -0.67 25.81 -20.20
C VAL A 324 0.62 25.89 -21.05
N ASP A 325 1.25 27.05 -21.12
CA ASP A 325 2.50 27.27 -21.89
C ASP A 325 3.71 26.49 -21.32
N ASN A 326 3.61 25.95 -20.10
CA ASN A 326 4.64 25.08 -19.53
C ASN A 326 4.57 23.64 -20.07
N TYR A 327 3.55 23.29 -20.84
CA TYR A 327 3.26 21.92 -21.23
C TYR A 327 3.19 21.73 -22.74
N THR A 328 3.61 20.54 -23.18
CA THR A 328 3.27 20.01 -24.50
C THR A 328 2.19 18.95 -24.36
N ILE A 329 1.09 19.09 -25.10
CA ILE A 329 0.01 18.10 -25.17
C ILE A 329 0.11 17.34 -26.50
N THR A 330 0.45 16.06 -26.44
CA THR A 330 0.60 15.18 -27.61
C THR A 330 -0.52 14.16 -27.63
N LYS A 331 -1.31 14.15 -28.71
CA LYS A 331 -2.29 13.08 -28.93
C LYS A 331 -1.58 11.78 -29.29
N LEU A 332 -1.93 10.69 -28.59
CA LEU A 332 -1.45 9.34 -28.87
C LEU A 332 -2.49 8.60 -29.73
N SER A 333 -2.80 7.34 -29.41
CA SER A 333 -3.83 6.55 -30.08
C SER A 333 -5.16 6.57 -29.35
N GLY A 334 -6.27 6.54 -30.10
CA GLY A 334 -7.61 6.52 -29.54
C GLY A 334 -7.91 7.80 -28.75
N HIS A 335 -8.52 7.66 -27.57
CA HIS A 335 -8.77 8.76 -26.64
C HIS A 335 -7.69 8.77 -25.53
N SER A 336 -6.43 8.85 -25.97
CA SER A 336 -5.26 8.91 -25.09
C SER A 336 -4.31 10.04 -25.49
N TYR A 337 -3.71 10.68 -24.49
CA TYR A 337 -2.84 11.85 -24.64
C TYR A 337 -1.64 11.75 -23.72
N LEU A 338 -0.51 12.35 -24.11
CA LEU A 338 0.66 12.57 -23.27
C LEU A 338 0.78 14.07 -23.00
N VAL A 339 0.84 14.47 -21.74
CA VAL A 339 1.08 15.84 -21.30
C VAL A 339 2.45 15.90 -20.65
N GLU A 340 3.39 16.61 -21.27
CA GLU A 340 4.78 16.74 -20.79
C GLU A 340 5.00 18.13 -20.20
N ASP A 341 5.39 18.19 -18.93
CA ASP A 341 5.80 19.43 -18.26
C ASP A 341 7.29 19.73 -18.50
N HIS A 342 7.61 20.96 -18.88
CA HIS A 342 8.98 21.41 -19.18
C HIS A 342 9.68 22.11 -18.00
N ARG A 343 9.08 22.13 -16.81
CA ARG A 343 9.66 22.72 -15.60
C ARG A 343 10.45 21.67 -14.80
N ASP A 344 11.60 22.08 -14.24
CA ASP A 344 12.50 21.19 -13.46
C ASP A 344 11.86 20.57 -12.19
N SER A 345 10.75 21.12 -11.70
CA SER A 345 10.01 20.61 -10.53
C SER A 345 8.50 20.68 -10.77
N GLY A 346 8.11 20.31 -11.99
CA GLY A 346 6.73 20.30 -12.47
C GLY A 346 5.96 19.01 -12.15
N ASP A 347 4.98 18.71 -12.98
CA ASP A 347 4.07 17.57 -12.84
C ASP A 347 4.53 16.32 -13.62
N GLY A 348 5.80 16.27 -14.02
CA GLY A 348 6.38 15.15 -14.77
C GLY A 348 5.73 14.93 -16.15
N LYS A 349 5.69 13.67 -16.59
CA LYS A 349 5.02 13.23 -17.82
C LYS A 349 3.74 12.48 -17.49
N VAL A 350 2.60 13.05 -17.85
CA VAL A 350 1.29 12.48 -17.53
C VAL A 350 0.68 11.83 -18.77
N THR A 351 0.51 10.51 -18.72
CA THR A 351 -0.25 9.76 -19.73
C THR A 351 -1.72 9.69 -19.32
N LEU A 352 -2.59 10.05 -20.25
CA LEU A 352 -4.03 10.18 -20.03
C LEU A 352 -4.77 9.20 -20.91
N HIS A 353 -5.77 8.54 -20.33
CA HIS A 353 -6.70 7.67 -21.04
C HIS A 353 -8.13 8.04 -20.65
N LYS A 354 -8.99 8.28 -21.64
CA LYS A 354 -10.42 8.58 -21.41
C LYS A 354 -10.64 9.79 -20.49
N ILE A 355 -10.00 10.91 -20.83
CA ILE A 355 -10.09 12.17 -20.09
C ILE A 355 -10.62 13.24 -21.03
N GLU A 356 -11.67 13.94 -20.59
CA GLU A 356 -12.36 14.95 -21.41
C GLU A 356 -11.74 16.34 -21.27
N ASN A 357 -11.19 16.69 -20.11
CA ASN A 357 -10.72 18.05 -19.84
C ASN A 357 -9.36 18.07 -19.14
N LEU A 358 -8.55 19.08 -19.47
CA LEU A 358 -7.34 19.45 -18.75
C LEU A 358 -7.52 20.83 -18.14
N LYS A 359 -7.09 21.01 -16.90
CA LYS A 359 -7.09 22.30 -16.21
C LYS A 359 -5.68 22.70 -15.85
N PHE A 360 -5.29 23.87 -16.32
CA PHE A 360 -4.06 24.57 -15.97
C PHE A 360 -4.39 25.78 -15.09
N ASN A 361 -3.39 26.48 -14.58
CA ASN A 361 -3.60 27.67 -13.76
C ASN A 361 -4.35 28.79 -14.49
N ASN A 362 -4.07 28.96 -15.79
CA ASN A 362 -4.59 30.05 -16.63
C ASN A 362 -5.58 29.60 -17.73
N ALA A 363 -5.83 28.30 -17.89
CA ALA A 363 -6.60 27.75 -19.00
C ALA A 363 -7.33 26.44 -18.66
N ILE A 364 -8.36 26.13 -19.46
CA ILE A 364 -9.03 24.82 -19.49
C ILE A 364 -9.06 24.36 -20.95
N GLU A 365 -8.47 23.21 -21.22
CA GLU A 365 -8.42 22.58 -22.54
C GLU A 365 -9.38 21.39 -22.60
N LYS A 366 -10.03 21.18 -23.75
CA LYS A 366 -10.89 20.02 -24.01
C LYS A 366 -10.18 19.07 -24.99
N LEU A 367 -10.24 17.76 -24.71
CA LEU A 367 -9.52 16.72 -25.46
C LEU A 367 -10.37 15.96 -26.48
#